data_AF-A0A0S4VNA3-F1
#
_entry.id   AF-A0A0S4VNA3-F1
#
_cell.length_a   1.000
_cell.length_b   1.000
_cell.length_c   1.000
_cell.angle_alpha   90.00
_cell.angle_beta   90.00
_cell.angle_gamma   90.00
#
_symmetry.space_group_name_H-M   'P 1'
#
loop_
_entity.id
_entity.type
_entity.pdbx_description
1 polymer ?
#
loop_
_entity_poly.entity_id
_entity_poly.type
_entity_poly.pdbx_seq_one_letter_code
_entity_poly.pdbx_strand_id
1 'polypeptide(L)'
;MGSEMCIRDRILELCEEARVPDAHAPLDALCWRHGRVPVELPEADANDPNPAHTVCRVMAKVGDLAATVARAAEDNVVTEAELEAIEGEFLKAYVSLATWHAEIRAQAVAPQRRKA
;
A
#
# COMPACT_ATOMS: atom_id res chain seq x y z
N MET A 1 8.16 -10.99 24.27
CA MET A 1 7.45 -10.02 23.41
C MET A 1 6.94 -10.77 22.19
N GLY A 2 5.70 -11.23 22.17
CA GLY A 2 5.20 -12.07 21.07
C GLY A 2 3.77 -12.59 21.26
N SER A 3 3.24 -12.56 22.49
CA SER A 3 1.87 -12.99 22.78
C SER A 3 0.82 -11.91 22.51
N GLU A 4 1.10 -10.62 22.78
CA GLU A 4 0.13 -9.53 22.56
C GLU A 4 -0.14 -9.19 21.09
N MET A 5 0.79 -9.51 20.18
CA MET A 5 0.60 -9.29 18.74
C MET A 5 -0.37 -10.32 18.15
N CYS A 6 -0.26 -11.58 18.57
CA CYS A 6 -1.07 -12.69 18.07
C CYS A 6 -2.55 -12.62 18.49
N ILE A 7 -2.87 -11.99 19.64
CA ILE A 7 -4.27 -11.84 20.09
C ILE A 7 -4.99 -10.72 19.31
N ARG A 8 -4.30 -9.65 18.93
CA ARG A 8 -4.89 -8.52 18.19
C ARG A 8 -5.31 -8.91 16.78
N ASP A 9 -4.47 -9.67 16.09
CA ASP A 9 -4.75 -10.16 14.74
C ASP A 9 -6.00 -11.07 14.75
N ARG A 10 -6.13 -11.91 15.79
CA ARG A 10 -7.26 -12.84 15.90
C ARG A 10 -8.62 -12.17 16.08
N ILE A 11 -8.68 -10.97 16.68
CA ILE A 11 -9.94 -10.25 16.85
C ILE A 11 -10.45 -9.71 15.51
N LEU A 12 -9.55 -9.19 14.67
CA LEU A 12 -9.91 -8.67 13.35
C LEU A 12 -10.41 -9.80 12.44
N GLU A 13 -9.69 -10.93 12.42
CA GLU A 13 -10.11 -12.14 11.67
C GLU A 13 -11.53 -12.60 12.07
N LEU A 14 -11.82 -12.64 13.37
CA LEU A 14 -13.14 -13.05 13.86
C LEU A 14 -14.24 -12.05 13.48
N CYS A 15 -13.94 -10.74 13.49
CA CYS A 15 -14.88 -9.71 13.05
C CYS A 15 -15.17 -9.81 11.54
N GLU A 16 -14.17 -10.09 10.71
CA GLU A 16 -14.33 -10.34 9.27
C GLU A 16 -15.17 -11.60 9.01
N GLU A 17 -14.83 -12.72 9.66
CA GLU A 17 -15.56 -13.99 9.55
C GLU A 17 -17.05 -13.81 9.94
N ALA A 18 -17.31 -13.00 10.97
CA ALA A 18 -18.66 -12.69 11.44
C ALA A 18 -19.36 -11.59 10.62
N ARG A 19 -18.70 -11.02 9.60
CA ARG A 19 -19.21 -9.90 8.76
C ARG A 19 -19.66 -8.70 9.59
N VAL A 20 -18.91 -8.39 10.65
CA VAL A 20 -19.16 -7.19 11.46
C VAL A 20 -18.92 -5.96 10.57
N PRO A 21 -19.86 -5.00 10.51
CA PRO A 21 -19.62 -3.75 9.82
C PRO A 21 -18.36 -3.07 10.34
N ASP A 22 -17.54 -2.53 9.43
CA ASP A 22 -16.30 -1.82 9.77
C ASP A 22 -15.33 -2.66 10.62
N ALA A 23 -15.19 -3.95 10.31
CA ALA A 23 -14.32 -4.88 11.04
C ALA A 23 -12.87 -4.38 11.23
N HIS A 24 -12.36 -3.54 10.31
CA HIS A 24 -11.04 -2.95 10.37
C HIS A 24 -10.96 -1.60 11.11
N ALA A 25 -12.08 -1.00 11.53
CA ALA A 25 -12.08 0.28 12.24
C ALA A 25 -11.15 0.33 13.47
N PRO A 26 -10.98 -0.75 14.27
CA PRO A 26 -9.99 -0.75 15.35
C PRO A 26 -8.54 -0.64 14.85
N LEU A 27 -8.22 -1.25 13.71
CA LEU A 27 -6.90 -1.15 13.09
C LEU A 27 -6.68 0.27 12.55
N ASP A 28 -7.68 0.84 11.89
CA ASP A 28 -7.63 2.22 11.37
C ASP A 28 -7.40 3.22 12.50
N ALA A 29 -8.16 3.09 13.60
CA ALA A 29 -8.02 3.93 14.78
C ALA A 29 -6.63 3.79 15.44
N LEU A 30 -6.10 2.55 15.51
CA LEU A 30 -4.75 2.29 16.04
C LEU A 30 -3.69 2.96 15.17
N CYS A 31 -3.78 2.78 13.86
CA CYS A 31 -2.86 3.35 12.90
C CYS A 31 -2.87 4.89 12.98
N TRP A 32 -4.06 5.49 12.92
CA TRP A 32 -4.24 6.94 12.99
C TRP A 32 -3.65 7.54 14.27
N ARG A 33 -3.92 6.93 15.45
CA ARG A 33 -3.39 7.39 16.74
C ARG A 33 -1.86 7.42 16.80
N HIS A 34 -1.20 6.59 15.99
CA HIS A 34 0.26 6.47 15.96
C HIS A 34 0.89 7.14 14.73
N GLY A 35 0.15 7.94 13.96
CA GLY A 35 0.65 8.56 12.73
C GLY A 35 1.06 7.53 11.67
N ARG A 36 0.34 6.41 11.62
CA ARG A 36 0.52 5.32 10.66
C ARG A 36 -0.72 5.22 9.79
N VAL A 37 -0.58 4.62 8.63
CA VAL A 37 -1.69 4.28 7.76
C VAL A 37 -1.69 2.77 7.53
N PRO A 38 -2.81 2.06 7.75
CA PRO A 38 -2.89 0.67 7.34
C PRO A 38 -2.91 0.62 5.82
N VAL A 39 -1.98 -0.12 5.24
CA VAL A 39 -1.92 -0.35 3.80
C VAL A 39 -2.19 -1.81 3.57
N GLU A 40 -3.28 -2.11 2.86
CA GLU A 40 -3.55 -3.46 2.40
C GLU A 40 -2.44 -3.87 1.44
N LEU A 41 -1.79 -4.99 1.73
CA LEU A 41 -0.75 -5.52 0.86
C LEU A 41 -1.45 -6.18 -0.33
N PRO A 42 -1.23 -5.69 -1.56
CA PRO A 42 -1.85 -6.27 -2.74
C PRO A 42 -1.34 -7.69 -2.96
N GLU A 43 -2.25 -8.60 -3.30
CA GLU A 43 -1.88 -9.93 -3.78
C GLU A 43 -1.21 -9.81 -5.15
N ALA A 44 -0.01 -10.38 -5.30
CA ALA A 44 0.72 -10.31 -6.55
C ALA A 44 0.11 -11.24 -7.61
N ASP A 45 -0.23 -10.71 -8.78
CA ASP A 45 -0.51 -11.53 -9.95
C ASP A 45 0.82 -11.96 -10.58
N ALA A 46 1.24 -13.20 -10.31
CA ALA A 46 2.49 -13.75 -10.83
C ALA A 46 2.47 -13.99 -12.36
N ASN A 47 1.38 -13.64 -13.06
CA ASN A 47 1.22 -13.90 -14.49
C ASN A 47 1.83 -12.83 -15.40
N ASP A 48 2.25 -11.65 -14.92
CA ASP A 48 2.99 -10.70 -15.77
C ASP A 48 4.48 -11.09 -15.83
N PRO A 49 4.98 -11.58 -16.99
CA PRO A 49 6.35 -12.06 -17.10
C PRO A 49 7.37 -10.93 -17.25
N ASN A 50 6.97 -9.66 -17.33
CA ASN A 50 7.88 -8.54 -17.55
C ASN A 50 7.95 -7.56 -16.37
N PRO A 51 8.96 -7.68 -15.49
CA PRO A 51 9.17 -6.77 -14.37
C PRO A 51 9.27 -5.29 -14.76
N ALA A 52 9.66 -4.98 -16.00
CA ALA A 52 9.77 -3.60 -16.46
C ALA A 52 8.41 -2.88 -16.52
N HIS A 53 7.31 -3.60 -16.76
CA HIS A 53 5.97 -3.01 -16.83
C HIS A 53 5.52 -2.51 -15.46
N THR A 54 5.78 -3.27 -14.40
CA THR A 54 5.47 -2.85 -13.04
C THR A 54 6.34 -1.66 -12.62
N VAL A 55 7.63 -1.65 -12.99
CA VAL A 55 8.50 -0.48 -12.76
C VAL A 55 7.92 0.78 -13.40
N CYS A 56 7.49 0.72 -14.67
CA CYS A 56 6.85 1.84 -15.35
C CYS A 56 5.59 2.33 -14.61
N ARG A 57 4.78 1.39 -14.09
CA ARG A 57 3.55 1.70 -13.34
C ARG A 57 3.85 2.42 -12.02
N VAL A 58 4.84 1.94 -11.27
CA VAL A 58 5.31 2.57 -10.03
C VAL A 58 5.83 3.98 -10.32
N MET A 59 6.67 4.12 -11.34
CA MET A 59 7.25 5.43 -11.70
C MET A 59 6.18 6.42 -12.16
N ALA A 60 5.15 5.96 -12.88
CA ALA A 60 4.02 6.81 -13.23
C ALA A 60 3.31 7.36 -11.99
N LYS A 61 3.10 6.52 -10.95
CA LYS A 61 2.46 6.96 -9.70
C LYS A 61 3.32 7.90 -8.87
N VAL A 62 4.63 7.68 -8.85
CA VAL A 62 5.57 8.63 -8.25
C VAL A 62 5.54 9.97 -9.01
N GLY A 63 5.42 9.93 -10.34
CA GLY A 63 5.25 11.12 -11.19
C GLY A 63 3.96 11.89 -10.89
N ASP A 64 2.83 11.18 -10.76
CA ASP A 64 1.53 11.76 -10.39
C ASP A 64 1.61 12.49 -9.03
N LEU A 65 2.25 11.87 -8.04
CA LEU A 65 2.52 12.46 -6.73
C LEU A 65 3.39 13.71 -6.84
N ALA A 66 4.53 13.62 -7.54
CA ALA A 66 5.44 14.75 -7.70
C ALA A 66 4.77 15.95 -8.38
N ALA A 67 3.96 15.72 -9.41
CA ALA A 67 3.19 16.76 -10.08
C ALA A 67 2.16 17.41 -9.16
N THR A 68 1.52 16.63 -8.29
CA THR A 68 0.54 17.12 -7.31
C THR A 68 1.20 17.99 -6.25
N VAL A 69 2.33 17.55 -5.70
CA VAL A 69 3.14 18.35 -4.76
C VAL A 69 3.63 19.63 -5.43
N ALA A 70 4.14 19.56 -6.66
CA ALA A 70 4.64 20.72 -7.38
C ALA A 70 3.55 21.79 -7.57
N ARG A 71 2.34 21.37 -7.96
CA ARG A 71 1.18 22.27 -8.11
C ARG A 71 0.78 22.92 -6.78
N ALA A 72 0.68 22.12 -5.71
CA ALA A 72 0.33 22.62 -4.38
C ALA A 72 1.40 23.53 -3.76
N ALA A 73 2.64 23.47 -4.25
CA ALA A 73 3.74 24.31 -3.78
C ALA A 73 3.93 25.59 -4.62
N GLU A 74 3.12 25.84 -5.65
CA GLU A 74 3.29 26.97 -6.58
C GLU A 74 3.25 28.33 -5.88
N ASP A 75 2.41 28.48 -4.86
CA ASP A 75 2.26 29.70 -4.06
C ASP A 75 3.00 29.64 -2.70
N ASN A 76 3.77 28.57 -2.46
CA ASN A 76 4.45 28.26 -1.20
C ASN A 76 3.53 28.08 0.01
N VAL A 77 2.24 27.82 -0.19
CA VAL A 77 1.26 27.59 0.89
C VAL A 77 0.46 26.34 0.58
N VAL A 78 0.69 25.26 1.33
CA VAL A 78 -0.12 24.04 1.21
C VAL A 78 -1.38 24.20 2.04
N THR A 79 -2.54 24.28 1.39
CA THR A 79 -3.86 24.28 2.03
C THR A 79 -4.26 22.88 2.52
N GLU A 80 -5.29 22.80 3.36
CA GLU A 80 -5.81 21.52 3.87
C GLU A 80 -6.30 20.61 2.73
N ALA A 81 -7.00 21.17 1.73
CA ALA A 81 -7.47 20.42 0.57
C ALA A 81 -6.32 19.90 -0.31
N GLU A 82 -5.25 20.67 -0.42
CA GLU A 82 -4.05 20.24 -1.16
C GLU A 82 -3.26 19.19 -0.40
N LEU A 83 -3.18 19.31 0.93
CA LEU A 83 -2.59 18.30 1.78
C LEU A 83 -3.33 16.96 1.63
N GLU A 84 -4.67 16.99 1.68
CA GLU A 84 -5.49 15.78 1.46
C GLU A 84 -5.24 15.16 0.08
N ALA A 85 -5.12 15.98 -0.97
CA ALA A 85 -4.79 15.51 -2.31
C ALA A 85 -3.38 14.88 -2.38
N ILE A 86 -2.39 15.50 -1.74
CA ILE A 86 -1.02 15.00 -1.65
C ILE A 86 -0.99 13.66 -0.91
N GLU A 87 -1.67 13.57 0.25
CA GLU A 87 -1.78 12.34 1.03
C GLU A 87 -2.43 11.21 0.22
N GLY A 88 -3.47 11.53 -0.55
CA GLY A 88 -4.10 10.59 -1.48
C GLY A 88 -3.14 10.04 -2.54
N GLU A 89 -2.28 10.89 -3.12
CA GLU A 89 -1.27 10.44 -4.09
C GLU A 89 -0.13 9.64 -3.43
N PHE A 90 0.26 9.98 -2.20
CA PHE A 90 1.21 9.18 -1.42
C PHE A 90 0.71 7.75 -1.23
N LEU A 91 -0.55 7.58 -0.86
CA LEU A 91 -1.14 6.26 -0.67
C LEU A 91 -1.11 5.43 -1.96
N LYS A 92 -1.47 6.04 -3.10
CA LYS A 92 -1.41 5.36 -4.41
C LYS A 92 0.02 4.93 -4.77
N ALA A 93 1.00 5.78 -4.50
CA ALA A 93 2.41 5.46 -4.72
C ALA A 93 2.89 4.32 -3.80
N TYR A 94 2.52 4.35 -2.51
CA TYR A 94 2.86 3.29 -1.57
C TYR A 94 2.25 1.95 -1.95
N VAL A 95 0.97 1.91 -2.32
CA VAL A 95 0.31 0.68 -2.78
C VAL A 95 1.04 0.12 -3.99
N SER A 96 1.37 0.96 -4.97
CA SER A 96 2.08 0.52 -6.19
C SER A 96 3.46 -0.05 -5.87
N LEU A 97 4.20 0.58 -4.96
CA LEU A 97 5.49 0.09 -4.50
C LEU A 97 5.37 -1.24 -3.75
N ALA A 98 4.34 -1.38 -2.92
CA ALA A 98 4.03 -2.62 -2.21
C ALA A 98 3.67 -3.75 -3.18
N THR A 99 2.88 -3.48 -4.24
CA THR A 99 2.60 -4.44 -5.32
C THR A 99 3.88 -4.93 -5.97
N TRP A 100 4.76 -3.99 -6.36
CA TRP A 100 5.99 -4.35 -7.02
C TRP A 100 6.90 -5.21 -6.12
N HIS A 101 6.98 -4.89 -4.84
CA HIS A 101 7.72 -5.70 -3.87
C HIS A 101 7.12 -7.11 -3.72
N ALA A 102 5.78 -7.24 -3.67
CA ALA A 102 5.10 -8.52 -3.59
C ALA A 102 5.35 -9.37 -4.86
N GLU A 103 5.32 -8.76 -6.04
CA GLU A 103 5.62 -9.42 -7.32
C GLU A 103 7.06 -9.95 -7.37
N ILE A 104 8.05 -9.14 -6.97
CA ILE A 104 9.45 -9.58 -6.89
C ILE A 104 9.58 -10.79 -5.97
N ARG A 105 8.91 -10.76 -4.82
CA ARG A 105 8.93 -11.86 -3.86
C ARG A 105 8.30 -13.13 -4.44
N ALA A 106 7.17 -13.01 -5.15
CA ALA A 106 6.53 -14.14 -5.82
C ALA A 106 7.43 -14.76 -6.90
N GLN A 107 8.09 -13.93 -7.71
CA GLN A 107 9.04 -14.37 -8.74
C GLN A 107 10.25 -15.09 -8.14
N ALA A 108 10.75 -14.64 -6.99
CA ALA A 108 11.89 -15.27 -6.31
C ALA A 108 11.57 -16.67 -5.76
N VAL A 109 10.30 -16.95 -5.44
CA VAL A 109 9.84 -18.25 -4.92
C VAL A 109 9.37 -19.17 -6.06
N ALA A 110 9.01 -18.63 -7.22
CA ALA A 110 8.61 -19.42 -8.38
C ALA A 110 9.78 -20.31 -8.88
N PRO A 111 9.55 -21.62 -9.12
CA PRO A 111 10.60 -22.50 -9.61
C PRO A 111 11.13 -21.97 -10.94
N GLN A 112 12.45 -21.74 -11.02
CA GLN A 112 13.11 -21.28 -12.23
C GLN A 112 12.78 -22.25 -13.38
N ARG A 113 11.93 -21.83 -14.32
CA ARG A 113 11.88 -22.46 -15.64
C ARG A 113 13.24 -22.21 -16.28
N ARG A 114 14.15 -23.17 -16.13
CA ARG A 114 15.44 -23.20 -16.82
C ARG A 114 15.17 -22.91 -18.30
N LYS A 115 15.72 -21.80 -18.80
CA LYS A 115 15.83 -21.57 -20.24
C LYS A 115 16.66 -22.73 -20.80
N ALA A 116 16.02 -23.56 -21.61
CA ALA A 116 16.67 -24.55 -22.46
C ALA A 116 17.37 -23.84 -23.63
#